data_AF-A0A1W9HIQ1-F1
#
_entry.id   AF-A0A1W9HIQ1-F1
#
_cell.length_a   1.000
_cell.length_b   1.000
_cell.length_c   1.000
_cell.angle_alpha   90.00
_cell.angle_beta   90.00
_cell.angle_gamma   90.00
#
_symmetry.space_group_name_H-M   'P 1'
#
loop_
_entity.id
_entity.type
_entity.pdbx_description
1 polymer ?
#
loop_
_entity_poly.entity_id
_entity_poly.type
_entity_poly.pdbx_seq_one_letter_code
_entity_poly.pdbx_strand_id
1 'polypeptide(L)'
;MTGGNIGSEMGFHVGRLLPDQINGLTEIISGWGIRYGMKTSRGFIELGGNFHSGEGSTYNTLSVSMRGDIPVESLVAEVFAGIDLVQISTPVMSESSYMGGGHVGGGIMALVGGDVWFRSDMKFNVNPGTSLYIGFGFEIRFAEGGGAR
;
A
#
# COMPACT_ATOMS: atom_id res chain seq x y z
N MET A 1 -15.38 -14.38 15.74
CA MET A 1 -14.60 -13.13 15.90
C MET A 1 -15.51 -12.00 15.45
N THR A 2 -15.81 -11.04 16.32
CA THR A 2 -16.81 -9.99 16.06
C THR A 2 -16.27 -9.02 15.01
N GLY A 3 -16.47 -9.37 13.75
CA GLY A 3 -16.39 -8.45 12.63
C GLY A 3 -17.51 -7.43 12.77
N GLY A 4 -17.28 -6.40 13.59
CA GLY A 4 -18.06 -5.17 13.47
C GLY A 4 -18.05 -4.73 12.01
N ASN A 5 -19.14 -4.14 11.54
CA ASN A 5 -19.18 -3.57 10.20
C ASN A 5 -18.06 -2.54 10.11
N ILE A 6 -16.94 -2.87 9.46
CA ILE A 6 -15.82 -1.96 9.25
C ILE A 6 -16.29 -0.87 8.30
N GLY A 7 -16.13 0.40 8.67
CA GLY A 7 -16.45 1.53 7.81
C GLY A 7 -15.22 2.05 7.08
N SER A 8 -14.15 2.28 7.83
CA SER A 8 -12.88 2.73 7.28
C SER A 8 -11.70 2.20 8.10
N GLU A 9 -10.50 2.33 7.59
CA GLU A 9 -9.28 1.97 8.29
C GLU A 9 -8.14 2.92 7.94
N MET A 10 -7.20 3.04 8.85
CA MET A 10 -5.99 3.84 8.64
C MET A 10 -4.78 3.02 9.06
N GLY A 11 -3.76 3.01 8.22
CA GLY A 11 -2.56 2.21 8.39
C GLY A 11 -1.28 2.99 8.24
N PHE A 12 -0.25 2.50 8.91
CA PHE A 12 1.15 2.87 8.70
C PHE A 12 1.96 1.60 8.46
N HIS A 13 2.90 1.67 7.54
CA HIS A 13 3.74 0.53 7.19
C HIS A 13 5.16 0.95 6.82
N VAL A 14 6.08 0.01 6.94
CA VAL A 14 7.48 0.12 6.52
C VAL A 14 7.80 -1.00 5.57
N GLY A 15 8.74 -0.80 4.66
CA GLY A 15 9.08 -1.84 3.71
C GLY A 15 10.28 -1.52 2.83
N ARG A 16 10.48 -2.40 1.86
CA ARG A 16 11.53 -2.28 0.85
C ARG A 16 10.93 -2.32 -0.54
N LEU A 17 11.47 -1.48 -1.41
CA LEU A 17 11.21 -1.50 -2.84
C LEU A 17 12.39 -2.15 -3.54
N LEU A 18 12.11 -3.16 -4.34
CA LEU A 18 13.05 -3.87 -5.17
C LEU A 18 12.79 -3.43 -6.63
N PRO A 19 13.52 -2.42 -7.11
CA PRO A 19 13.35 -1.90 -8.46
C PRO A 19 13.94 -2.85 -9.51
N ASP A 20 13.30 -2.92 -10.66
CA ASP A 20 13.83 -3.56 -11.87
C ASP A 20 13.52 -2.69 -13.10
N GLN A 21 14.53 -2.45 -13.93
CA GLN A 21 14.41 -1.63 -15.14
C GLN A 21 13.96 -0.17 -14.91
N ILE A 22 14.22 0.39 -13.72
CA ILE A 22 14.00 1.81 -13.45
C ILE A 22 15.33 2.56 -13.65
N ASN A 23 15.38 3.46 -14.63
CA ASN A 23 16.63 4.12 -15.02
C ASN A 23 17.25 4.90 -13.83
N GLY A 24 18.47 4.52 -13.45
CA GLY A 24 19.20 5.13 -12.34
C GLY A 24 18.82 4.61 -10.95
N LEU A 25 17.87 3.68 -10.85
CA LEU A 25 17.43 3.08 -9.58
C LEU A 25 17.60 1.56 -9.66
N THR A 26 18.78 1.08 -9.27
CA THR A 26 19.12 -0.35 -9.24
C THR A 26 19.12 -0.93 -7.83
N GLU A 27 19.16 -0.08 -6.82
CA GLU A 27 19.37 -0.49 -5.44
C GLU A 27 18.06 -0.71 -4.70
N ILE A 28 18.08 -1.63 -3.73
CA ILE A 28 16.94 -1.89 -2.86
C ILE A 28 16.81 -0.73 -1.88
N ILE A 29 15.79 0.10 -2.09
CA ILE A 29 15.54 1.27 -1.23
C ILE A 29 14.49 0.94 -0.18
N SER A 30 14.67 1.49 1.02
CA SER A 30 13.74 1.32 2.13
C SER A 30 12.81 2.52 2.24
N GLY A 31 11.66 2.32 2.85
CA GLY A 31 10.69 3.39 2.99
C GLY A 31 9.61 3.09 4.01
N TRP A 32 8.72 4.05 4.10
CA TRP A 32 7.51 3.98 4.91
C TRP A 32 6.32 4.47 4.10
N GLY A 33 5.13 4.16 4.57
CA GLY A 33 3.92 4.63 3.95
C GLY A 33 2.75 4.70 4.90
N ILE A 34 1.72 5.38 4.42
CA ILE A 34 0.43 5.50 5.07
C ILE A 34 -0.65 5.05 4.11
N ARG A 35 -1.73 4.53 4.67
CA ARG A 35 -2.89 4.06 3.93
C ARG A 35 -4.17 4.47 4.62
N TYR A 36 -5.17 4.82 3.84
CA TYR A 36 -6.54 5.00 4.29
C TYR A 36 -7.48 4.18 3.41
N GLY A 37 -8.21 3.25 4.02
CA GLY A 37 -9.18 2.39 3.35
C GLY A 37 -10.61 2.79 3.71
N MET A 38 -11.50 2.84 2.73
CA MET A 38 -12.94 3.00 2.95
C MET A 38 -13.66 1.77 2.43
N LYS A 39 -14.49 1.15 3.28
CA LYS A 39 -15.32 0.03 2.85
C LYS A 39 -16.42 0.53 1.91
N THR A 40 -16.67 -0.25 0.89
CA THR A 40 -17.73 -0.08 -0.10
C THR A 40 -18.53 -1.38 -0.21
N SER A 41 -19.61 -1.38 -1.00
CA SER A 41 -20.38 -2.60 -1.28
C SER A 41 -19.60 -3.67 -2.04
N ARG A 42 -18.43 -3.35 -2.61
CA ARG A 42 -17.63 -4.24 -3.47
C ARG A 42 -16.24 -4.56 -2.92
N GLY A 43 -15.93 -4.17 -1.68
CA GLY A 43 -14.58 -4.28 -1.10
C GLY A 43 -14.15 -2.93 -0.52
N PHE A 44 -12.87 -2.60 -0.60
CA PHE A 44 -12.32 -1.34 -0.12
C PHE A 44 -11.80 -0.48 -1.28
N ILE A 45 -11.94 0.83 -1.15
CA ILE A 45 -11.15 1.80 -1.89
C ILE A 45 -10.05 2.27 -0.96
N GLU A 46 -8.79 2.15 -1.39
CA GLU A 46 -7.61 2.53 -0.61
C GLU A 46 -6.90 3.71 -1.24
N LEU A 47 -6.56 4.70 -0.42
CA LEU A 47 -5.63 5.77 -0.74
C LEU A 47 -4.32 5.50 -0.02
N GLY A 48 -3.21 5.46 -0.75
CA GLY A 48 -1.90 5.15 -0.18
C GLY A 48 -0.83 6.14 -0.58
N GLY A 49 0.02 6.52 0.37
CA GLY A 49 1.24 7.30 0.15
C GLY A 49 2.46 6.50 0.58
N ASN A 50 3.40 6.28 -0.33
CA ASN A 50 4.64 5.54 -0.09
C ASN A 50 5.84 6.46 -0.32
N PHE A 51 6.80 6.44 0.60
CA PHE A 51 7.99 7.30 0.56
C PHE A 51 9.23 6.44 0.74
N HIS A 52 10.01 6.30 -0.32
CA HIS A 52 11.25 5.52 -0.31
C HIS A 52 12.44 6.41 -0.66
N SER A 53 13.55 6.18 0.04
CA SER A 53 14.81 6.84 -0.25
C SER A 53 15.98 5.91 0.02
N GLY A 54 17.05 6.08 -0.76
CA GLY A 54 18.29 5.33 -0.60
C GLY A 54 19.29 5.69 -1.69
N GLU A 55 20.57 5.78 -1.33
CA GLU A 55 21.69 5.99 -2.27
C GLU A 55 21.51 7.17 -3.25
N GLY A 56 20.97 8.29 -2.73
CA GLY A 56 20.72 9.49 -3.54
C GLY A 56 19.51 9.39 -4.48
N SER A 57 18.78 8.28 -4.43
CA SER A 57 17.53 8.08 -5.16
C SER A 57 16.32 8.24 -4.26
N THR A 58 15.23 8.74 -4.81
CA THR A 58 13.91 8.80 -4.18
C THR A 58 12.86 8.21 -5.10
N TYR A 59 11.92 7.47 -4.49
CA TYR A 59 10.79 6.86 -5.19
C TYR A 59 9.55 6.99 -4.32
N ASN A 60 8.76 8.02 -4.60
CA ASN A 60 7.53 8.30 -3.85
C ASN A 60 6.33 7.94 -4.71
N THR A 61 5.27 7.41 -4.09
CA THR A 61 4.09 6.97 -4.81
C THR A 61 2.83 7.38 -4.07
N LEU A 62 1.95 8.09 -4.77
CA LEU A 62 0.55 8.25 -4.37
C LEU A 62 -0.30 7.25 -5.16
N SER A 63 -1.22 6.58 -4.48
CA SER A 63 -1.93 5.43 -5.04
C SER A 63 -3.40 5.46 -4.70
N VAL A 64 -4.21 4.99 -5.65
CA VAL A 64 -5.63 4.69 -5.44
C VAL A 64 -5.87 3.25 -5.88
N SER A 65 -6.42 2.44 -4.98
CA SER A 65 -6.55 1.00 -5.18
C SER A 65 -7.96 0.51 -4.85
N MET A 66 -8.38 -0.54 -5.53
CA MET A 66 -9.50 -1.38 -5.10
C MET A 66 -8.94 -2.63 -4.43
N ARG A 67 -9.44 -2.96 -3.24
CA ARG A 67 -9.04 -4.15 -2.47
C ARG A 67 -10.22 -5.07 -2.20
N GLY A 68 -10.01 -6.37 -2.38
CA GLY A 68 -10.91 -7.43 -1.94
C GLY A 68 -10.31 -8.19 -0.77
N ASP A 69 -11.15 -8.50 0.22
CA ASP A 69 -10.78 -9.24 1.43
C ASP A 69 -11.39 -10.65 1.36
N ILE A 70 -10.57 -11.66 1.60
CA ILE A 70 -10.94 -13.08 1.61
C ILE A 70 -10.63 -13.63 3.00
N PRO A 71 -11.64 -13.97 3.82
CA PRO A 71 -11.40 -14.60 5.12
C PRO A 71 -10.70 -15.96 4.97
N VAL A 72 -9.61 -16.17 5.69
CA VAL A 72 -8.85 -17.43 5.72
C VAL A 72 -8.58 -17.80 7.18
N GLU A 73 -9.44 -18.64 7.75
CA GLU A 73 -9.41 -19.01 9.17
C GLU A 73 -9.42 -17.77 10.10
N SER A 74 -8.35 -17.56 10.87
CA SER A 74 -8.15 -16.39 11.75
C SER A 74 -7.48 -15.20 11.05
N LEU A 75 -7.10 -15.35 9.78
CA LEU A 75 -6.47 -14.33 8.96
C LEU A 75 -7.45 -13.79 7.92
N VAL A 76 -7.07 -12.68 7.30
CA VAL A 76 -7.71 -12.18 6.09
C VAL A 76 -6.66 -12.10 5.01
N ALA A 77 -6.82 -12.86 3.93
CA ALA A 77 -6.06 -12.64 2.72
C ALA A 77 -6.64 -11.44 1.98
N GLU A 78 -5.79 -10.66 1.33
CA GLU A 78 -6.21 -9.52 0.55
C GLU A 78 -5.59 -9.55 -0.84
N VAL A 79 -6.32 -9.01 -1.80
CA VAL A 79 -5.87 -8.77 -3.17
C VAL A 79 -6.27 -7.36 -3.56
N PHE A 80 -5.36 -6.63 -4.21
CA PHE A 80 -5.63 -5.27 -4.60
C PHE A 80 -4.99 -4.92 -5.95
N ALA A 81 -5.61 -3.98 -6.63
CA ALA A 81 -5.10 -3.41 -7.87
C ALA A 81 -5.44 -1.92 -7.93
N GLY A 82 -4.59 -1.12 -8.57
CA GLY A 82 -4.76 0.32 -8.56
C GLY A 82 -3.88 1.06 -9.53
N ILE A 83 -4.02 2.38 -9.50
CA ILE A 83 -3.22 3.33 -10.26
C ILE A 83 -2.30 4.11 -9.32
N ASP A 84 -1.16 4.53 -9.86
CA ASP A 84 -0.11 5.22 -9.13
C ASP A 84 0.26 6.53 -9.83
N LEU A 85 0.49 7.58 -9.04
CA LEU A 85 1.30 8.73 -9.41
C LEU A 85 2.66 8.59 -8.72
N VAL A 86 3.71 8.45 -9.51
CA VAL A 86 5.06 8.19 -9.06
C VAL A 86 5.90 9.46 -9.22
N GLN A 87 6.59 9.86 -8.16
CA GLN A 87 7.67 10.84 -8.22
C GLN A 87 9.00 10.11 -8.08
N ILE A 88 9.89 10.28 -9.04
CA ILE A 88 11.20 9.65 -9.07
C ILE A 88 12.32 10.68 -9.20
N SER A 89 13.38 10.51 -8.43
CA SER A 89 14.64 11.23 -8.59
C SER A 89 15.78 10.22 -8.44
N THR A 90 16.75 10.23 -9.35
CA THR A 90 17.92 9.35 -9.28
C THR A 90 19.19 10.16 -9.58
N PRO A 91 20.39 9.68 -9.19
CA PRO A 91 21.64 10.40 -9.44
C PRO A 91 21.96 10.70 -10.91
N VAL A 92 21.37 9.96 -11.85
CA VAL A 92 21.53 10.17 -13.30
C VAL A 92 20.51 11.14 -13.89
N MET A 93 19.53 11.57 -13.09
CA MET A 93 18.52 12.55 -13.49
C MET A 93 18.92 13.94 -12.99
N SER A 94 18.74 14.96 -13.83
CA SER A 94 19.01 16.36 -13.44
C SER A 94 17.93 16.92 -12.52
N GLU A 95 16.70 16.42 -12.61
CA GLU A 95 15.53 16.87 -11.84
C GLU A 95 14.59 15.69 -11.55
N SER A 96 13.72 15.85 -10.53
CA SER A 96 12.68 14.86 -10.24
C SER A 96 11.63 14.82 -11.34
N SER A 97 11.18 13.62 -11.72
CA SER A 97 10.12 13.41 -12.71
C SER A 97 8.86 12.83 -12.07
N TYR A 98 7.70 13.14 -12.66
CA TYR A 98 6.41 12.58 -12.30
C TYR A 98 5.90 11.69 -13.41
N MET A 99 5.50 10.47 -13.06
CA MET A 99 5.11 9.44 -14.02
C MET A 99 3.86 8.72 -13.51
N GLY A 100 2.97 8.37 -14.43
CA GLY A 100 1.82 7.52 -14.14
C GLY A 100 2.22 6.04 -14.15
N GLY A 101 1.60 5.26 -13.29
CA GLY A 101 1.79 3.82 -13.24
C GLY A 101 0.57 3.10 -12.70
N GLY A 102 0.76 1.83 -12.41
CA GLY A 102 -0.24 1.03 -11.73
C GLY A 102 0.40 -0.07 -10.92
N HIS A 103 -0.43 -0.77 -10.17
CA HIS A 103 0.04 -1.89 -9.38
C HIS A 103 -1.03 -2.96 -9.22
N VAL A 104 -0.55 -4.15 -8.93
CA VAL A 104 -1.32 -5.28 -8.41
C VAL A 104 -0.59 -5.85 -7.22
N GLY A 105 -1.31 -6.39 -6.26
CA GLY A 105 -0.70 -6.95 -5.08
C GLY A 105 -1.66 -7.76 -4.26
N GLY A 106 -1.12 -8.27 -3.16
CA GLY A 106 -1.88 -8.99 -2.17
C GLY A 106 -1.09 -9.12 -0.89
N GLY A 107 -1.74 -9.69 0.10
CA GLY A 107 -1.23 -9.65 1.46
C GLY A 107 -2.02 -10.54 2.39
N ILE A 108 -1.61 -10.50 3.65
CA ILE A 108 -2.33 -11.10 4.76
C ILE A 108 -2.48 -10.08 5.88
N MET A 109 -3.61 -10.16 6.56
CA MET A 109 -3.92 -9.40 7.75
C MET A 109 -4.23 -10.33 8.91
N ALA A 110 -3.73 -9.98 10.09
CA ALA A 110 -3.94 -10.73 11.31
C ALA A 110 -4.44 -9.79 12.41
N LEU A 111 -5.53 -10.17 13.09
CA LEU A 111 -6.01 -9.43 14.24
C LEU A 111 -4.99 -9.50 15.38
N VAL A 112 -4.48 -8.36 15.81
CA VAL A 112 -3.54 -8.26 16.95
C VAL A 112 -4.34 -8.13 18.24
N GLY A 113 -5.37 -7.27 18.23
CA GLY A 113 -6.26 -7.08 19.36
C GLY A 113 -7.11 -5.82 19.22
N GLY A 114 -8.35 -5.88 19.73
CA GLY A 114 -9.31 -4.78 19.58
C GLY A 114 -9.52 -4.41 18.11
N ASP A 115 -9.23 -3.17 17.77
CA ASP A 115 -9.36 -2.62 16.42
C ASP A 115 -8.03 -2.62 15.63
N VAL A 116 -6.96 -3.18 16.21
CA VAL A 116 -5.62 -3.17 15.62
C VAL A 116 -5.34 -4.47 14.88
N TRP A 117 -4.93 -4.32 13.62
CA TRP A 117 -4.57 -5.40 12.71
C TRP A 117 -3.13 -5.25 12.27
N PHE A 118 -2.40 -6.36 12.22
CA PHE A 118 -1.15 -6.44 11.48
C PHE A 118 -1.47 -6.67 10.01
N ARG A 119 -0.70 -6.07 9.11
CA ARG A 119 -0.81 -6.27 7.66
C ARG A 119 0.57 -6.44 7.05
N SER A 120 0.68 -7.40 6.13
CA SER A 120 1.84 -7.54 5.25
C SER A 120 1.40 -7.44 3.79
N ASP A 121 2.14 -6.67 3.01
CA ASP A 121 1.85 -6.38 1.61
C ASP A 121 2.97 -6.89 0.70
N MET A 122 2.58 -7.50 -0.42
CA MET A 122 3.40 -7.70 -1.60
C MET A 122 2.76 -6.97 -2.78
N LYS A 123 3.42 -5.95 -3.31
CA LYS A 123 2.89 -5.08 -4.36
C LYS A 123 3.84 -5.04 -5.55
N PHE A 124 3.36 -5.44 -6.71
CA PHE A 124 4.04 -5.31 -7.99
C PHE A 124 3.60 -4.02 -8.68
N ASN A 125 4.53 -3.11 -8.92
CA ASN A 125 4.31 -1.87 -9.66
C ASN A 125 4.73 -2.02 -11.12
N VAL A 126 4.02 -1.33 -12.00
CA VAL A 126 4.30 -1.21 -13.43
C VAL A 126 4.32 0.26 -13.83
N ASN A 127 5.33 0.63 -14.60
CA ASN A 127 5.71 1.99 -15.01
C ASN A 127 6.14 2.89 -13.82
N PRO A 128 7.25 3.64 -13.96
CA PRO A 128 8.11 3.79 -15.14
C PRO A 128 9.12 2.65 -15.41
N GLY A 129 9.12 1.63 -14.57
CA GLY A 129 9.73 0.33 -14.79
C GLY A 129 8.90 -0.72 -14.05
N THR A 130 9.49 -1.85 -13.68
CA THR A 130 8.83 -2.81 -12.78
C THR A 130 9.43 -2.70 -11.39
N SER A 131 8.63 -2.87 -10.34
CA SER A 131 9.20 -3.00 -9.00
C SER A 131 8.35 -3.87 -8.11
N LEU A 132 9.00 -4.48 -7.13
CA LEU A 132 8.34 -5.26 -6.09
C LEU A 132 8.52 -4.55 -4.75
N TYR A 133 7.41 -4.14 -4.16
CA TYR A 133 7.36 -3.67 -2.79
C TYR A 133 6.98 -4.81 -1.85
N ILE A 134 7.72 -4.93 -0.74
CA ILE A 134 7.37 -5.81 0.38
C ILE A 134 7.29 -4.94 1.64
N GLY A 135 6.12 -4.94 2.27
CA GLY A 135 5.82 -4.08 3.42
C GLY A 135 5.18 -4.80 4.58
N PHE A 136 5.37 -4.24 5.77
CA PHE A 136 4.78 -4.68 7.02
C PHE A 136 4.29 -3.48 7.81
N GLY A 137 3.11 -3.58 8.41
CA GLY A 137 2.52 -2.46 9.12
C GLY A 137 1.38 -2.86 10.02
N PHE A 138 0.74 -1.83 10.56
CA PHE A 138 -0.45 -1.96 11.38
C PHE A 138 -1.55 -1.06 10.83
N GLU A 139 -2.78 -1.51 11.00
CA GLU A 139 -3.99 -0.79 10.63
C GLU A 139 -4.93 -0.72 11.82
N ILE A 140 -5.54 0.44 12.01
CA ILE A 140 -6.64 0.64 12.94
C ILE A 140 -7.93 0.64 12.13
N ARG A 141 -8.86 -0.25 12.47
CA ARG A 141 -10.15 -0.37 11.80
C ARG A 141 -11.25 0.32 12.59
N PHE A 142 -11.95 1.24 11.94
CA PHE A 142 -13.05 1.98 12.52
C PHE A 142 -14.37 1.34 12.10
N ALA A 143 -15.31 1.24 13.03
CA ALA A 143 -16.67 0.80 12.71
C ALA A 143 -17.33 1.79 11.73
N GLU A 144 -18.22 1.26 10.88
CA GLU A 144 -19.15 2.04 10.09
C GLU A 144 -19.97 2.87 11.06
N GLY A 145 -19.84 4.20 10.97
CA GLY A 145 -20.56 5.11 11.84
C GLY A 145 -22.04 4.79 11.75
N GLY A 146 -22.62 4.29 12.84
CA GLY A 146 -24.05 4.14 12.97
C GLY A 146 -24.65 5.52 12.81
N GLY A 147 -25.14 5.84 11.60
CA GLY A 147 -25.97 7.01 11.40
C GLY A 147 -27.06 6.95 12.45
N ALA A 148 -27.09 7.95 13.32
CA ALA A 148 -28.20 8.17 14.22
C ALA A 148 -29.47 8.14 13.34
N ARG A 149 -30.29 7.11 13.55
CA ARG A 149 -31.66 7.10 13.08
C ARG A 149 -32.47 8.09 13.89
#